data_AF-A0A2H6EA45-F1
#
_entry.id   AF-A0A2H6EA45-F1
#
_cell.length_a   1.000
_cell.length_b   1.000
_cell.length_c   1.000
_cell.angle_alpha   90.00
_cell.angle_beta   90.00
_cell.angle_gamma   90.00
#
_symmetry.space_group_name_H-M   'P 1'
#
loop_
_entity.id
_entity.type
_entity.pdbx_description
1 polymer ?
#
loop_
_entity_poly.entity_id
_entity_poly.type
_entity_poly.pdbx_seq_one_letter_code
_entity_poly.pdbx_strand_id
1 'polypeptide(L)'
;MGHTGEVDWSWIPQIKEVVNIPVILNGGVLSAYDVKKAFDETGADGVMIARGAIGNPWIFLEAKEIMQTGNIQTVIDEEIKIKSSLRHLKLAINVKGEKRAVLEHRKFYTGYLKGLYNASKIRAELMKYTEYSGVEETLLKYLEFLRKHKEASYKL
;
A
#
# COMPACT_ATOMS: atom_id res chain seq x y z
N MET A 1 2.77 -5.58 -23.87
CA MET A 1 3.29 -5.28 -22.51
C MET A 1 3.54 -3.77 -22.49
N GLY A 2 2.84 -2.99 -21.66
CA GLY A 2 2.79 -1.52 -21.75
C GLY A 2 3.37 -0.78 -20.54
N HIS A 3 4.30 -1.38 -19.81
CA HIS A 3 4.90 -0.80 -18.59
C HIS A 3 6.43 -0.91 -18.57
N THR A 4 7.04 -1.07 -19.74
CA THR A 4 8.50 -1.09 -19.92
C THR A 4 8.96 0.30 -20.36
N GLY A 5 10.09 0.77 -19.84
CA GLY A 5 10.63 2.10 -20.10
C GLY A 5 10.64 2.99 -18.86
N GLU A 6 11.47 4.03 -18.90
CA GLU A 6 11.49 5.07 -17.87
C GLU A 6 10.28 5.99 -18.04
N VAL A 7 9.77 6.50 -16.92
CA VAL A 7 8.65 7.43 -16.95
C VAL A 7 9.20 8.83 -17.19
N ASP A 8 8.79 9.44 -18.29
CA ASP A 8 9.20 10.79 -18.65
C ASP A 8 8.19 11.82 -18.10
N TRP A 9 8.57 12.46 -17.00
CA TRP A 9 7.79 13.50 -16.34
C TRP A 9 7.94 14.88 -17.01
N SER A 10 8.87 15.05 -17.96
CA SER A 10 9.15 16.34 -18.60
C SER A 10 8.00 16.88 -19.46
N TRP A 11 7.06 16.01 -19.85
CA TRP A 11 5.85 16.41 -20.57
C TRP A 11 4.84 17.17 -19.71
N ILE A 12 4.86 16.98 -18.38
CA ILE A 12 3.87 17.61 -17.51
C ILE A 12 3.96 19.15 -17.55
N PRO A 13 5.14 19.77 -17.37
CA PRO A 13 5.29 21.22 -17.56
C PRO A 13 4.83 21.69 -18.95
N GLN A 14 5.22 20.97 -20.01
CA GLN A 14 4.86 21.32 -21.38
C GLN A 14 3.34 21.33 -21.58
N ILE A 15 2.62 20.34 -21.04
CA ILE A 15 1.15 20.29 -21.13
C ILE A 15 0.55 21.46 -20.35
N LYS A 16 1.05 21.76 -19.15
CA LYS A 16 0.57 22.86 -18.32
C LYS A 16 0.72 24.23 -18.98
N GLU A 17 1.69 24.43 -19.86
CA GLU A 17 1.83 25.68 -20.63
C GLU A 17 0.69 25.91 -21.63
N VAL A 18 0.04 24.84 -22.10
CA VAL A 18 -0.97 24.92 -23.17
C VAL A 18 -2.41 24.81 -22.65
N VAL A 19 -2.62 24.24 -21.46
CA VAL A 19 -3.96 23.98 -20.91
C VAL A 19 -4.25 24.81 -19.66
N ASN A 20 -5.51 25.25 -19.51
CA ASN A 20 -5.99 25.99 -18.34
C ASN A 20 -6.70 25.12 -17.30
N ILE A 21 -6.74 23.79 -17.52
CA ILE A 21 -7.35 22.83 -16.60
C ILE A 21 -6.27 22.18 -15.72
N PRO A 22 -6.62 21.67 -14.52
CA PRO A 22 -5.66 20.98 -13.67
C PRO A 22 -5.02 19.77 -14.36
N VAL A 23 -3.70 19.67 -14.29
CA VAL A 23 -2.92 18.54 -14.83
C VAL A 23 -2.49 17.63 -13.68
N ILE A 24 -2.91 16.37 -13.74
CA ILE A 24 -2.59 15.35 -12.73
C ILE A 24 -1.50 14.43 -13.29
N LEU A 25 -0.34 14.40 -12.64
CA LEU A 25 0.73 13.47 -12.97
C LEU A 25 0.33 12.03 -12.59
N ASN A 26 0.52 11.10 -13.52
CA ASN A 26 0.39 9.67 -13.27
C ASN A 26 1.55 8.90 -13.89
N GLY A 27 1.98 7.82 -13.22
CA GLY A 27 3.06 6.95 -13.66
C GLY A 27 4.35 7.17 -12.86
N GLY A 28 5.06 6.07 -12.57
CA GLY A 28 6.37 6.13 -11.89
C GLY A 28 6.32 6.36 -10.38
N VAL A 29 5.17 6.72 -9.82
CA VAL A 29 5.01 7.02 -8.38
C VAL A 29 4.82 5.73 -7.57
N LEU A 30 5.84 5.33 -6.80
CA LEU A 30 5.88 4.09 -6.03
C LEU A 30 6.06 4.31 -4.52
N SER A 31 6.37 5.53 -4.09
CA SER A 31 6.59 5.95 -2.71
C SER A 31 6.07 7.36 -2.45
N ALA A 32 5.95 7.75 -1.17
CA ALA A 32 5.64 9.12 -0.78
C ALA A 32 6.72 10.13 -1.23
N TYR A 33 7.99 9.71 -1.26
CA TYR A 33 9.08 10.55 -1.78
C TYR A 33 8.92 10.83 -3.27
N ASP A 34 8.43 9.87 -4.05
CA ASP A 34 8.13 10.08 -5.47
C ASP A 34 7.01 11.11 -5.67
N VAL A 35 6.05 11.21 -4.73
CA VAL A 35 5.02 12.25 -4.77
C VAL A 35 5.64 13.64 -4.59
N LYS A 36 6.50 13.80 -3.58
CA LYS A 36 7.21 15.07 -3.38
C LYS A 36 8.06 15.43 -4.60
N LYS A 37 8.85 14.48 -5.10
CA LYS A 37 9.66 14.63 -6.31
C LYS A 37 8.82 15.05 -7.51
N ALA A 38 7.66 14.40 -7.72
CA ALA A 38 6.75 14.73 -8.81
C ALA A 38 6.26 16.19 -8.75
N PHE A 39 5.87 16.68 -7.57
CA PHE A 39 5.49 18.08 -7.42
C PHE A 39 6.67 19.03 -7.65
N ASP A 40 7.82 18.75 -7.04
CA ASP A 40 9.01 19.60 -7.12
C ASP A 40 9.54 19.72 -8.56
N GLU A 41 9.51 18.64 -9.35
CA GLU A 41 10.08 18.60 -10.70
C GLU A 41 9.13 19.09 -11.79
N THR A 42 7.81 18.94 -11.61
CA THR A 42 6.85 19.13 -12.70
C THR A 42 5.86 20.26 -12.50
N GLY A 43 5.68 20.71 -11.25
CA GLY A 43 4.63 21.65 -10.90
C GLY A 43 3.21 21.12 -11.16
N ALA A 44 3.00 19.79 -11.26
CA ALA A 44 1.67 19.19 -11.43
C ALA A 44 0.65 19.70 -10.39
N ASP A 45 -0.62 19.78 -10.77
CA ASP A 45 -1.71 20.20 -9.86
C ASP A 45 -2.17 19.06 -8.94
N GLY A 46 -1.81 17.84 -9.29
CA GLY A 46 -2.05 16.66 -8.47
C GLY A 46 -1.18 15.48 -8.91
N VAL A 47 -1.10 14.47 -8.03
CA VAL A 47 -0.37 13.23 -8.30
C VAL A 47 -1.29 12.05 -8.06
N MET A 48 -1.41 11.19 -9.06
CA MET A 48 -2.18 9.94 -8.98
C MET A 48 -1.26 8.75 -8.75
N ILE A 49 -1.50 8.04 -7.64
CA ILE A 49 -0.72 6.88 -7.22
C ILE A 49 -1.48 5.60 -7.61
N ALA A 50 -0.89 4.80 -8.50
CA ALA A 50 -1.47 3.53 -8.93
C ALA A 50 -0.77 2.33 -8.26
N ARG A 51 0.26 1.78 -8.91
CA ARG A 51 0.98 0.58 -8.42
C ARG A 51 1.55 0.75 -7.01
N GLY A 52 2.03 1.95 -6.66
CA GLY A 52 2.54 2.27 -5.33
C GLY A 52 1.53 2.09 -4.20
N ALA A 53 0.22 2.15 -4.48
CA ALA A 53 -0.84 2.00 -3.48
C ALA A 53 -1.35 0.55 -3.32
N ILE A 54 -0.97 -0.38 -4.20
CA ILE A 54 -1.47 -1.76 -4.16
C ILE A 54 -0.90 -2.49 -2.94
N GLY A 55 -1.77 -2.78 -1.97
CA GLY A 55 -1.38 -3.37 -0.69
C GLY A 55 -0.55 -2.43 0.19
N ASN A 56 -0.53 -1.14 -0.14
CA ASN A 56 0.15 -0.07 0.57
C ASN A 56 -0.79 1.16 0.66
N PRO A 57 -1.91 1.07 1.41
CA PRO A 57 -2.84 2.20 1.54
C PRO A 57 -2.26 3.37 2.33
N TRP A 58 -1.20 3.17 3.12
CA TRP A 58 -0.59 4.23 3.92
C TRP A 58 0.24 5.22 3.11
N ILE A 59 0.59 4.90 1.86
CA ILE A 59 1.29 5.82 0.95
C ILE A 59 0.63 7.20 0.83
N PHE A 60 -0.71 7.28 0.95
CA PHE A 60 -1.43 8.55 0.90
C PHE A 60 -1.24 9.38 2.17
N LEU A 61 -1.16 8.73 3.33
CA LEU A 61 -0.84 9.39 4.60
C LEU A 61 0.61 9.86 4.59
N GLU A 62 1.54 8.99 4.21
CA GLU A 62 2.96 9.32 4.10
C GLU A 62 3.21 10.46 3.10
N ALA A 63 2.52 10.44 1.95
CA ALA A 63 2.59 11.52 0.96
C ALA A 63 2.06 12.84 1.53
N LYS A 64 1.00 12.81 2.34
CA LYS A 64 0.50 14.01 3.01
C LYS A 64 1.52 14.52 4.04
N GLU A 65 2.09 13.65 4.85
CA GLU A 65 3.07 14.03 5.88
C GLU A 65 4.34 14.65 5.28
N ILE A 66 4.91 14.02 4.25
CA ILE A 66 6.12 14.56 3.60
C ILE A 66 5.84 15.89 2.90
N MET A 67 4.67 16.06 2.29
CA MET A 67 4.28 17.33 1.66
C MET A 67 4.03 18.44 2.66
N GLN A 68 3.60 18.11 3.89
CA GLN A 68 3.29 19.11 4.93
C GLN A 68 4.50 19.45 5.82
N THR A 69 5.35 18.47 6.10
CA THR A 69 6.39 18.58 7.15
C THR A 69 7.80 18.32 6.64
N GLY A 70 7.95 17.89 5.38
CA GLY A 70 9.22 17.44 4.81
C GLY A 70 9.68 16.05 5.29
N ASN A 71 8.96 15.41 6.22
CA ASN A 71 9.32 14.11 6.80
C ASN A 71 8.10 13.19 6.90
N ILE A 72 8.34 11.88 6.91
CA ILE A 72 7.33 10.87 7.23
C ILE A 72 7.47 10.54 8.72
N GLN A 73 6.40 10.75 9.48
CA GLN A 73 6.40 10.57 10.94
C GLN A 73 5.63 9.32 11.36
N THR A 74 4.59 8.96 10.60
CA THR A 74 3.79 7.78 10.94
C THR A 74 4.61 6.51 10.78
N VAL A 75 4.67 5.73 11.86
CA VAL A 75 5.21 4.37 11.85
C VAL A 75 4.09 3.40 11.52
N ILE A 76 4.26 2.64 10.44
CA ILE A 76 3.31 1.61 10.02
C ILE A 76 3.74 0.26 10.60
N ASP A 77 3.22 -0.03 11.79
CA ASP A 77 3.48 -1.29 12.49
C ASP A 77 2.67 -2.48 11.94
N GLU A 78 2.95 -3.65 12.48
CA GLU A 78 2.28 -4.92 12.18
C GLU A 78 0.78 -4.89 12.46
N GLU A 79 0.34 -4.15 13.48
CA GLU A 79 -1.06 -4.08 13.86
C GLU A 79 -1.84 -3.26 12.84
N ILE A 80 -1.32 -2.11 12.44
CA ILE A 80 -1.87 -1.28 11.36
C ILE A 80 -1.94 -2.08 10.07
N LYS A 81 -0.87 -2.80 9.70
CA LYS A 81 -0.83 -3.64 8.50
C LYS A 81 -1.90 -4.72 8.50
N ILE A 82 -1.98 -5.50 9.58
CA ILE A 82 -2.89 -6.64 9.69
C ILE A 82 -4.34 -6.17 9.78
N LYS A 83 -4.64 -5.19 10.64
CA LYS A 83 -6.00 -4.65 10.78
C LYS A 83 -6.46 -3.95 9.50
N SER A 84 -5.58 -3.28 8.78
CA SER A 84 -5.91 -2.67 7.47
C SER A 84 -6.22 -3.72 6.42
N SER A 85 -5.48 -4.84 6.38
CA SER A 85 -5.77 -5.98 5.50
C SER A 85 -7.14 -6.57 5.78
N LEU A 86 -7.47 -6.81 7.05
CA LEU A 86 -8.77 -7.35 7.47
C LEU A 86 -9.91 -6.38 7.16
N ARG A 87 -9.72 -5.09 7.43
CA ARG A 87 -10.70 -4.05 7.10
C ARG A 87 -10.96 -3.98 5.59
N HIS A 88 -9.91 -4.00 4.77
CA HIS A 88 -10.05 -4.02 3.32
C HIS A 88 -10.83 -5.26 2.87
N LEU A 89 -10.52 -6.44 3.40
CA LEU A 89 -11.26 -7.65 3.06
C LEU A 89 -12.74 -7.55 3.46
N LYS A 90 -13.07 -7.09 4.68
CA LYS A 90 -14.48 -6.86 5.10
C LYS A 90 -15.22 -5.93 4.15
N LEU A 91 -14.60 -4.82 3.74
CA LEU A 91 -15.19 -3.89 2.77
C LEU A 91 -15.42 -4.56 1.41
N ALA A 92 -14.47 -5.37 0.94
CA ALA A 92 -14.61 -6.10 -0.32
C ALA A 92 -15.72 -7.15 -0.26
N ILE A 93 -15.90 -7.83 0.88
CA ILE A 93 -16.98 -8.80 1.12
C ILE A 93 -18.34 -8.11 0.98
N ASN A 94 -18.53 -6.95 1.59
CA ASN A 94 -19.77 -6.18 1.51
C ASN A 94 -20.16 -5.79 0.08
N VAL A 95 -19.18 -5.64 -0.83
CA VAL A 95 -19.40 -5.23 -2.21
C VAL A 95 -19.54 -6.41 -3.17
N LYS A 96 -18.79 -7.50 -2.95
CA LYS A 96 -18.58 -8.56 -3.95
C LYS A 96 -19.04 -9.95 -3.52
N GLY A 97 -19.47 -10.10 -2.27
CA GLY A 97 -19.70 -11.40 -1.64
C GLY A 97 -18.41 -12.06 -1.18
N GLU A 98 -18.53 -12.94 -0.18
CA GLU A 98 -17.40 -13.44 0.60
C GLU A 98 -16.34 -14.17 -0.23
N LYS A 99 -16.74 -15.27 -0.89
CA LYS A 99 -15.83 -16.12 -1.65
C LYS A 99 -15.02 -15.33 -2.68
N ARG A 100 -15.68 -14.44 -3.44
CA ARG A 100 -15.03 -13.61 -4.46
C ARG A 100 -14.05 -12.63 -3.83
N ALA A 101 -14.45 -11.95 -2.75
CA ALA A 101 -13.59 -11.00 -2.06
C ALA A 101 -12.32 -11.67 -1.51
N VAL A 102 -12.45 -12.83 -0.88
CA VAL A 102 -11.30 -13.60 -0.34
C VAL A 102 -10.32 -14.00 -1.44
N LEU A 103 -10.82 -14.51 -2.58
CA LEU A 103 -9.98 -14.89 -3.71
C LEU A 103 -9.25 -13.68 -4.33
N GLU A 104 -9.95 -12.57 -4.56
CA GLU A 104 -9.35 -11.36 -5.11
C GLU A 104 -8.36 -10.69 -4.14
N HIS A 105 -8.57 -10.83 -2.82
CA HIS A 105 -7.73 -10.21 -1.79
C HIS A 105 -6.31 -10.80 -1.73
N ARG A 106 -6.13 -12.01 -2.26
CA ARG A 106 -4.83 -12.70 -2.34
C ARG A 106 -3.72 -11.86 -2.96
N LYS A 107 -4.04 -11.00 -3.93
CA LYS A 107 -3.07 -10.12 -4.59
C LYS A 107 -2.51 -9.02 -3.69
N PHE A 108 -3.17 -8.71 -2.56
CA PHE A 108 -2.75 -7.64 -1.66
C PHE A 108 -1.89 -8.12 -0.49
N TYR A 109 -1.87 -9.42 -0.18
CA TYR A 109 -1.11 -9.93 0.98
C TYR A 109 0.38 -9.61 0.91
N THR A 110 0.97 -9.63 -0.29
CA THR A 110 2.38 -9.26 -0.47
C THR A 110 2.67 -7.83 -0.04
N GLY A 111 1.74 -6.89 -0.26
CA GLY A 111 1.90 -5.50 0.18
C GLY A 111 1.69 -5.36 1.69
N TYR A 112 0.55 -5.86 2.20
CA TYR A 112 0.23 -5.73 3.63
C TYR A 112 1.27 -6.37 4.54
N LEU A 113 1.76 -7.56 4.18
CA LEU A 113 2.69 -8.32 5.02
C LEU A 113 4.17 -8.06 4.68
N LYS A 114 4.46 -7.07 3.82
CA LYS A 114 5.83 -6.71 3.46
C LYS A 114 6.63 -6.30 4.71
N GLY A 115 7.81 -6.91 4.86
CA GLY A 115 8.75 -6.63 5.94
C GLY A 115 8.45 -7.33 7.27
N LEU A 116 7.34 -8.07 7.39
CA LEU A 116 7.02 -8.79 8.63
C LEU A 116 7.79 -10.12 8.72
N TYR A 117 8.25 -10.46 9.92
CA TYR A 117 9.01 -11.68 10.16
C TYR A 117 8.20 -12.95 9.80
N ASN A 118 8.78 -13.86 9.02
CA ASN A 118 8.12 -15.09 8.53
C ASN A 118 6.85 -14.88 7.68
N ALA A 119 6.66 -13.71 7.05
CA ALA A 119 5.48 -13.42 6.23
C ALA A 119 5.27 -14.36 5.03
N SER A 120 6.32 -14.98 4.49
CA SER A 120 6.21 -15.91 3.34
C SER A 120 5.36 -17.14 3.68
N LYS A 121 5.57 -17.74 4.86
CA LYS A 121 4.81 -18.90 5.34
C LYS A 121 3.33 -18.56 5.52
N ILE A 122 3.06 -17.42 6.16
CA ILE A 122 1.69 -16.94 6.39
C ILE A 122 0.99 -16.66 5.06
N ARG A 123 1.66 -16.01 4.09
CA ARG A 123 1.07 -15.83 2.76
C ARG A 123 0.69 -17.15 2.11
N ALA A 124 1.57 -18.15 2.14
CA ALA A 124 1.27 -19.47 1.56
C ALA A 124 0.05 -20.15 2.20
N GLU A 125 -0.15 -19.97 3.51
CA GLU A 125 -1.34 -20.43 4.21
C GLU A 125 -2.60 -19.68 3.77
N LEU A 126 -2.54 -18.34 3.72
CA LEU A 126 -3.67 -17.48 3.34
C LEU A 126 -4.18 -17.75 1.92
N MET A 127 -3.33 -18.24 1.02
CA MET A 127 -3.72 -18.61 -0.35
C MET A 127 -4.68 -19.81 -0.42
N LYS A 128 -4.90 -20.54 0.68
CA LYS A 128 -5.77 -21.73 0.72
C LYS A 128 -7.21 -21.39 1.08
N TYR A 129 -7.45 -20.31 1.81
CA TYR A 129 -8.79 -19.96 2.29
C TYR A 129 -9.70 -19.44 1.19
N THR A 130 -11.00 -19.72 1.34
CA THR A 130 -12.10 -19.18 0.53
C THR A 130 -13.15 -18.44 1.36
N GLU A 131 -12.95 -18.38 2.68
CA GLU A 131 -13.85 -17.77 3.67
C GLU A 131 -13.08 -16.77 4.53
N TYR A 132 -13.78 -15.77 5.05
CA TYR A 132 -13.20 -14.67 5.82
C TYR A 132 -12.65 -15.15 7.16
N SER A 133 -13.38 -16.05 7.84
CA SER A 133 -13.05 -16.56 9.17
C SER A 133 -11.62 -17.12 9.24
N GLY A 134 -11.24 -17.99 8.29
CA GLY A 134 -9.90 -18.57 8.23
C GLY A 134 -8.79 -17.54 7.98
N VAL A 135 -9.08 -16.50 7.18
CA VAL A 135 -8.14 -15.38 6.98
C VAL A 135 -7.99 -14.56 8.26
N GLU A 136 -9.09 -14.22 8.92
CA GLU A 136 -9.09 -13.44 10.16
C GLU A 136 -8.33 -14.15 11.28
N GLU A 137 -8.65 -15.41 11.53
CA GLU A 137 -8.00 -16.22 12.56
C GLU A 137 -6.49 -16.33 12.31
N THR A 138 -6.08 -16.61 11.07
CA THR A 138 -4.66 -16.75 10.71
C THR A 138 -3.91 -15.44 10.92
N LEU A 139 -4.47 -14.32 10.46
CA LEU A 139 -3.81 -13.01 10.58
C LEU A 139 -3.74 -12.52 12.03
N LEU A 140 -4.76 -12.78 12.85
CA LEU A 140 -4.74 -12.40 14.28
C LEU A 140 -3.76 -13.26 15.08
N LYS A 141 -3.71 -14.58 14.83
CA LYS A 141 -2.67 -15.45 15.43
C LYS A 141 -1.26 -15.01 15.02
N TYR A 142 -1.10 -14.59 13.78
CA TYR A 142 0.17 -14.07 13.29
C TYR A 142 0.57 -12.76 13.98
N LEU A 143 -0.38 -11.85 14.21
CA LEU A 143 -0.12 -10.61 14.98
C LEU A 143 0.39 -10.92 16.39
N GLU A 144 -0.26 -11.85 17.10
CA GLU A 144 0.18 -12.28 18.43
C GLU A 144 1.57 -12.91 18.42
N PHE A 145 1.88 -13.72 17.39
CA PHE A 145 3.21 -14.26 17.18
C PHE A 145 4.26 -13.16 16.98
N LEU A 146 3.98 -12.13 16.18
CA LEU A 146 4.89 -11.01 15.95
C LEU A 146 5.18 -10.22 17.23
N ARG A 147 4.14 -9.98 18.06
CA ARG A 147 4.29 -9.31 19.36
C ARG A 147 5.26 -10.07 20.28
N LYS A 148 5.04 -11.38 20.44
CA LYS A 148 5.92 -12.25 21.24
C LYS A 148 7.35 -12.31 20.70
N HIS A 149 7.50 -12.34 19.38
CA HIS A 149 8.82 -12.33 18.73
C HIS A 149 9.58 -11.04 19.03
N LYS A 150 8.93 -9.87 18.92
CA LYS A 150 9.54 -8.59 19.27
C LYS A 150 9.97 -8.52 20.73
N GLU A 151 9.10 -8.92 21.66
CA GLU A 151 9.42 -8.92 23.09
C GLU A 151 10.65 -9.77 23.42
N ALA A 152 10.82 -10.92 22.74
CA ALA A 152 12.00 -11.76 22.90
C ALA A 152 13.27 -11.10 22.32
N SER A 153 13.16 -10.36 21.22
CA SER A 153 14.28 -9.65 20.59
C SER A 153 14.79 -8.45 21.40
N TYR A 154 13.96 -7.84 22.26
CA TYR A 154 14.37 -6.71 23.12
C TYR A 154 14.95 -7.13 24.48
N LYS A 155 14.99 -8.44 24.79
CA LYS A 155 15.57 -9.00 26.03
C LYS A 155 17.02 -9.48 25.87
N LEU A 156 17.63 -9.24 24.72
CA LEU A 156 19.04 -9.52 24.39
C LEU A 156 19.78 -8.20 24.22
#